data_AF-A0A7S1K9K1-F1
#
_entry.id   AF-A0A7S1K9K1-F1
#
_cell.length_a   1.000
_cell.length_b   1.000
_cell.length_c   1.000
_cell.angle_alpha   90.00
_cell.angle_beta   90.00
_cell.angle_gamma   90.00
#
_symmetry.space_group_name_H-M   'P 1'
#
loop_
_entity.id
_entity.type
_entity.pdbx_description
1 polymer ?
#
loop_
_entity_poly.entity_id
_entity_poly.type
_entity_poly.pdbx_seq_one_letter_code
_entity_poly.pdbx_strand_id
1 'polypeptide(L)'
;CWLEGPLEQPDDPRGEKLTKCPMFFVSISGAYDHPTRIDVPANEQRVSVAGTETGVMDANDLPRANMCIATGRLWIGFGRWAPSPDVRSVQQWVERELLGTKYRGEINPMGNGTLAEDDNCTVDEIEIWKVGLA
;
A
#
# COMPACT_ATOMS: atom_id res chain seq x y z
N CYS A 1 16.69 0.60 2.79
CA CYS A 1 16.49 0.76 1.34
C CYS A 1 15.54 1.94 1.15
N TRP A 2 15.80 2.82 0.18
CA TRP A 2 14.97 3.99 -0.10
C TRP A 2 14.23 3.76 -1.41
N LEU A 3 12.96 4.17 -1.47
CA LEU A 3 12.22 4.20 -2.73
C LEU A 3 12.68 5.42 -3.52
N GLU A 4 13.71 5.26 -4.34
CA GLU A 4 14.11 6.26 -5.32
C GLU A 4 13.10 6.25 -6.48
N GLY A 5 12.55 7.41 -6.81
CA GLY A 5 11.53 7.54 -7.84
C GLY A 5 10.95 8.95 -7.90
N PRO A 6 9.98 9.20 -8.79
CA PRO A 6 9.35 10.51 -8.96
C PRO A 6 8.44 10.92 -7.79
N LEU A 7 8.46 10.19 -6.68
CA LEU A 7 7.66 10.48 -5.51
C LEU A 7 8.34 11.57 -4.67
N GLU A 8 7.56 12.58 -4.28
CA GLU A 8 8.05 13.65 -3.42
C GLU A 8 8.45 13.09 -2.05
N GLN A 9 9.68 13.35 -1.66
CA GLN A 9 10.20 13.03 -0.32
C GLN A 9 9.81 14.14 0.67
N PRO A 10 9.74 13.84 1.98
CA PRO A 10 9.58 14.88 2.99
C PRO A 10 10.84 15.72 3.16
N ASP A 11 10.66 17.00 3.52
CA ASP A 11 11.78 17.91 3.82
C ASP A 11 12.49 17.55 5.14
N ASP A 12 11.73 16.99 6.10
CA ASP A 12 12.24 16.49 7.37
C ASP A 12 12.59 14.99 7.24
N PRO A 13 13.84 14.58 7.54
CA PRO A 13 14.23 13.16 7.59
C PRO A 13 13.38 12.28 8.52
N ARG A 14 12.71 12.86 9.52
CA ARG A 14 11.79 12.16 10.43
C ARG A 14 10.31 12.39 10.10
N GLY A 15 10.05 13.15 9.05
CA GLY A 15 8.70 13.47 8.61
C GLY A 15 8.12 12.43 7.66
N GLU A 16 6.90 12.72 7.23
CA GLU A 16 6.21 12.01 6.16
C GLU A 16 5.74 13.01 5.11
N LYS A 17 5.83 12.64 3.83
CA LYS A 17 5.25 13.40 2.74
C LYS A 17 3.98 12.72 2.27
N LEU A 18 2.87 13.45 2.36
CA LEU A 18 1.55 12.96 1.98
C LEU A 18 1.10 13.65 0.69
N THR A 19 0.96 12.87 -0.38
CA THR A 19 0.56 13.33 -1.71
C THR A 19 -0.82 12.79 -2.04
N LYS A 20 -1.79 13.68 -2.25
CA LYS A 20 -3.11 13.30 -2.74
C LYS A 20 -3.01 12.96 -4.23
N CYS A 21 -3.48 11.78 -4.60
CA CYS A 21 -3.41 11.30 -5.97
C CYS A 21 -4.59 10.37 -6.23
N PRO A 22 -5.41 10.59 -7.27
CA PRO A 22 -6.46 9.66 -7.64
C PRO A 22 -5.89 8.28 -7.93
N MET A 23 -6.46 7.24 -7.31
CA MET A 23 -5.96 5.88 -7.42
C MET A 23 -7.07 4.85 -7.20
N PHE A 24 -6.81 3.64 -7.70
CA PHE A 24 -7.62 2.45 -7.51
C PHE A 24 -6.68 1.24 -7.49
N PHE A 25 -7.13 0.13 -6.91
CA PHE A 25 -6.42 -1.14 -7.03
C PHE A 25 -6.99 -1.95 -8.19
N VAL A 26 -6.16 -2.81 -8.76
CA VAL A 26 -6.60 -3.83 -9.72
C VAL A 26 -6.05 -5.17 -9.27
N SER A 27 -6.93 -6.14 -9.05
CA SER A 27 -6.54 -7.54 -8.98
C SER A 27 -6.61 -8.11 -10.39
N ILE A 28 -5.46 -8.52 -10.93
CA ILE A 28 -5.35 -9.09 -12.28
C ILE A 28 -5.80 -10.56 -12.27
N SER A 29 -5.53 -11.27 -11.16
CA SER A 29 -5.82 -12.69 -10.96
C SER A 29 -5.94 -13.04 -9.48
N GLY A 30 -6.39 -14.27 -9.18
CA GLY A 30 -6.43 -14.82 -7.82
C GLY A 30 -7.69 -14.45 -7.05
N ALA A 31 -7.79 -13.21 -6.58
CA ALA A 31 -8.92 -12.76 -5.75
C ALA A 31 -10.26 -12.74 -6.50
N TYR A 32 -10.24 -12.70 -7.83
CA TYR A 32 -11.40 -12.63 -8.72
C TYR A 32 -11.18 -13.47 -10.00
N ASP A 33 -12.27 -13.83 -10.69
CA ASP A 33 -12.23 -14.61 -11.97
C ASP A 33 -11.68 -13.82 -13.16
N HIS A 34 -11.77 -12.49 -13.09
CA HIS A 34 -11.38 -11.58 -14.14
C HIS A 34 -10.71 -10.36 -13.51
N PRO A 35 -9.86 -9.63 -14.26
CA PRO A 35 -9.29 -8.39 -13.79
C PRO A 35 -10.37 -7.47 -13.21
N THR A 36 -10.23 -7.14 -11.93
CA THR A 36 -11.26 -6.42 -11.18
C THR A 36 -10.65 -5.17 -10.57
N ARG A 37 -11.29 -4.04 -10.82
CA ARG A 37 -10.95 -2.75 -10.24
C ARG A 37 -11.65 -2.60 -8.89
N ILE A 38 -10.91 -2.12 -7.90
CA ILE A 38 -11.38 -1.79 -6.56
C ILE A 38 -11.16 -0.29 -6.36
N ASP A 39 -12.26 0.45 -6.23
CA ASP A 39 -12.20 1.89 -6.02
C ASP A 39 -11.86 2.23 -4.57
N VAL A 40 -10.81 3.04 -4.40
CA VAL A 40 -10.45 3.60 -3.10
C VAL A 40 -11.31 4.84 -2.86
N PRO A 41 -11.90 5.05 -1.67
CA PRO A 41 -12.65 6.26 -1.35
C PRO A 41 -11.83 7.53 -1.61
N ALA A 42 -12.42 8.57 -2.19
CA ALA A 42 -11.70 9.78 -2.62
C ALA A 42 -10.95 10.51 -1.49
N ASN A 43 -11.48 10.46 -0.26
CA ASN A 43 -10.85 10.98 0.95
C ASN A 43 -9.62 10.16 1.39
N GLU A 44 -9.43 8.96 0.85
CA GLU A 44 -8.37 8.01 1.24
C GLU A 44 -7.36 7.76 0.11
N GLN A 45 -7.58 8.34 -1.08
CA GLN A 45 -6.69 8.34 -2.23
C GLN A 45 -5.46 9.25 -1.99
N ARG A 46 -4.45 8.68 -1.34
CA ARG A 46 -3.19 9.34 -0.98
C ARG A 46 -2.02 8.36 -0.95
N VAL A 47 -0.82 8.87 -1.19
CA VAL A 47 0.44 8.18 -0.95
C VAL A 47 1.16 8.90 0.18
N SER A 48 1.63 8.16 1.18
CA SER A 48 2.53 8.65 2.22
C SER A 48 3.91 8.04 2.02
N VAL A 49 4.96 8.87 1.99
CA VAL A 49 6.36 8.47 1.87
C VAL A 49 7.10 8.87 3.14
N ALA A 50 7.83 7.94 3.73
CA ALA A 50 8.64 8.18 4.92
C ALA A 50 9.93 8.93 4.60
N GLY A 51 10.38 9.77 5.54
CA GLY A 51 11.71 10.37 5.50
C GLY A 51 12.83 9.39 5.81
N THR A 52 14.08 9.85 5.71
CA THR A 52 15.25 8.98 5.75
C THR A 52 15.63 8.37 7.11
N GLU A 53 15.01 8.81 8.20
CA GLU A 53 15.33 8.38 9.56
C GLU A 53 14.17 7.61 10.23
N THR A 54 13.03 7.48 9.57
CA THR A 54 11.83 6.84 10.14
C THR A 54 11.03 6.05 9.10
N GLY A 55 9.87 5.52 9.50
CA GLY A 55 8.85 4.96 8.63
C GLY A 55 7.56 5.78 8.64
N VAL A 56 6.67 5.45 7.71
CA VAL A 56 5.27 5.87 7.77
C VAL A 56 4.64 5.23 9.01
N MET A 57 3.98 6.06 9.81
CA MET A 57 3.35 5.67 11.06
C MET A 57 2.01 4.96 10.81
N ASP A 58 1.72 3.94 11.61
CA ASP A 58 0.38 3.39 11.72
C ASP A 58 -0.51 4.22 12.66
N ALA A 59 -1.75 3.78 12.85
CA ALA A 59 -2.70 4.43 13.75
C ALA A 59 -2.29 4.45 15.24
N ASN A 60 -1.21 3.75 15.61
CA ASN A 60 -0.64 3.74 16.96
C ASN A 60 0.69 4.51 17.04
N ASP A 61 0.99 5.36 16.05
CA ASP A 61 2.24 6.12 15.94
C ASP A 61 3.50 5.24 15.88
N LEU A 62 3.38 4.01 15.34
CA LEU A 62 4.50 3.10 15.16
C LEU A 62 4.98 3.11 13.70
N PRO A 63 6.30 3.22 13.44
CA PRO A 63 6.82 3.23 12.07
C PRO A 63 6.73 1.82 11.48
N ARG A 64 5.99 1.68 10.37
CA ARG A 64 5.73 0.37 9.76
C ARG A 64 6.37 0.15 8.41
N ALA A 65 6.49 1.18 7.58
CA ALA A 65 6.96 0.98 6.21
C ALA A 65 7.64 2.21 5.62
N ASN A 66 8.28 2.06 4.47
CA ASN A 66 8.88 3.17 3.73
C ASN A 66 7.82 3.98 2.96
N MET A 67 6.75 3.33 2.53
CA MET A 67 5.64 3.96 1.82
C MET A 67 4.32 3.28 2.16
N CYS A 68 3.26 4.09 2.15
CA CYS A 68 1.89 3.65 2.38
C CYS A 68 0.98 4.25 1.30
N ILE A 69 0.10 3.43 0.74
CA ILE A 69 -0.82 3.79 -0.34
C ILE A 69 -2.24 3.54 0.15
N ALA A 70 -3.14 4.45 -0.22
CA ALA A 70 -4.57 4.35 0.08
C ALA A 70 -4.88 4.22 1.57
N THR A 71 -4.20 5.01 2.42
CA THR A 71 -4.44 5.07 3.88
C THR A 71 -4.25 3.72 4.58
N GLY A 72 -3.19 3.00 4.23
CA GLY A 72 -2.80 1.76 4.93
C GLY A 72 -3.26 0.48 4.25
N ARG A 73 -3.89 0.55 3.08
CA ARG A 73 -4.30 -0.65 2.34
C ARG A 73 -3.16 -1.35 1.62
N LEU A 74 -2.08 -0.61 1.32
CA LEU A 74 -0.86 -1.17 0.77
C LEU A 74 0.35 -0.47 1.40
N TRP A 75 1.19 -1.24 2.07
CA TRP A 75 2.45 -0.81 2.68
C TRP A 75 3.62 -1.42 1.92
N ILE A 76 4.64 -0.63 1.59
CA ILE A 76 5.85 -1.08 0.87
C ILE A 76 7.07 -0.87 1.75
N GLY A 77 7.92 -1.89 1.84
CA GLY A 77 8.96 -1.96 2.87
C GLY A 77 8.37 -2.18 4.26
N PHE A 78 7.25 -2.91 4.35
CA PHE A 78 6.56 -3.15 5.61
C PHE A 78 7.40 -4.02 6.55
N GLY A 79 7.43 -3.67 7.83
CA GLY A 79 7.96 -4.53 8.87
C GLY A 79 7.20 -4.38 10.20
N ARG A 80 7.12 -5.49 10.94
CA ARG A 80 6.30 -5.60 12.16
C ARG A 80 6.84 -4.79 13.34
N TRP A 81 8.09 -4.38 13.32
CA TRP A 81 8.72 -3.64 14.44
C TRP A 81 9.32 -2.31 13.99
N ALA A 82 9.79 -2.28 12.76
CA ALA A 82 10.31 -1.12 12.06
C ALA A 82 10.16 -1.39 10.55
N PRO A 83 10.26 -0.35 9.69
CA PRO A 83 10.31 -0.54 8.25
C PRO A 83 11.34 -1.60 7.85
N SER A 84 10.95 -2.48 6.92
CA SER A 84 11.83 -3.51 6.41
C SER A 84 12.92 -2.88 5.54
N PRO A 85 14.18 -3.36 5.64
CA PRO A 85 15.21 -2.97 4.68
C PRO A 85 14.94 -3.52 3.27
N ASP A 86 14.08 -4.52 3.12
CA ASP A 86 13.63 -5.05 1.83
C ASP A 86 12.31 -4.39 1.42
N VAL A 87 12.35 -3.56 0.37
CA VAL A 87 11.16 -2.87 -0.18
C VAL A 87 10.11 -3.83 -0.72
N ARG A 88 10.49 -5.07 -1.04
CA ARG A 88 9.55 -6.11 -1.49
C ARG A 88 8.71 -6.67 -0.35
N SER A 89 9.07 -6.39 0.90
CA SER A 89 8.21 -6.71 2.04
C SER A 89 6.99 -5.81 2.00
N VAL A 90 5.82 -6.40 1.81
CA VAL A 90 4.57 -5.70 1.59
C VAL A 90 3.52 -6.19 2.58
N GLN A 91 2.71 -5.26 3.06
CA GLN A 91 1.43 -5.59 3.69
C GLN A 91 0.29 -5.06 2.83
N GLN A 92 -0.70 -5.89 2.54
CA GLN A 92 -1.84 -5.52 1.71
C GLN A 92 -3.13 -6.02 2.34
N TRP A 93 -4.11 -5.13 2.44
CA TRP A 93 -5.46 -5.49 2.83
C TRP A 93 -6.48 -4.49 2.28
N VAL A 94 -7.73 -4.94 2.19
CA VAL A 94 -8.87 -4.15 1.73
C VAL A 94 -10.08 -4.51 2.57
N GLU A 95 -10.85 -3.52 3.01
CA GLU A 95 -12.08 -3.75 3.76
C GLU A 95 -13.12 -4.49 2.90
N ARG A 96 -13.86 -5.38 3.54
CA ARG A 96 -14.91 -6.19 2.91
C ARG A 96 -15.91 -5.36 2.09
N GLU A 97 -16.24 -4.17 2.56
CA GLU A 97 -17.19 -3.26 1.90
C GLU A 97 -16.71 -2.83 0.51
N LEU A 98 -15.40 -2.79 0.28
CA LEU A 98 -14.81 -2.42 -1.01
C LEU A 98 -14.60 -3.62 -1.94
N LEU A 99 -14.46 -4.83 -1.39
CA LEU A 99 -14.17 -6.04 -2.16
C LEU A 99 -15.37 -6.56 -2.96
N GLY A 100 -16.59 -6.26 -2.51
CA GLY A 100 -17.83 -6.66 -3.17
C GLY A 100 -18.11 -8.17 -3.10
N THR A 101 -19.20 -8.61 -3.72
CA THR A 101 -19.71 -9.99 -3.61
C THR A 101 -18.97 -11.01 -4.47
N LYS A 102 -18.14 -10.56 -5.42
CA LYS A 102 -17.41 -11.42 -6.36
C LYS A 102 -16.02 -11.83 -5.86
N TYR A 103 -15.58 -11.26 -4.74
CA TYR A 103 -14.31 -11.59 -4.10
C TYR A 103 -14.31 -13.03 -3.58
N ARG A 104 -13.23 -13.76 -3.81
CA ARG A 104 -13.09 -15.19 -3.46
C ARG A 104 -12.05 -15.48 -2.38
N GLY A 105 -11.22 -14.50 -2.07
CA GLY A 105 -10.24 -14.67 -1.01
C GLY A 105 -10.91 -14.79 0.35
N GLU A 106 -10.11 -15.16 1.34
CA GLU A 106 -10.58 -15.18 2.71
C GLU A 106 -10.80 -13.76 3.22
N ILE A 107 -11.77 -13.62 4.12
CA ILE A 107 -11.99 -12.40 4.91
C ILE A 107 -11.60 -12.74 6.33
N ASN A 108 -10.63 -12.02 6.87
CA ASN A 108 -10.14 -12.23 8.22
C ASN A 108 -11.16 -11.75 9.28
N PRO A 109 -10.98 -12.09 10.56
CA PRO A 109 -11.91 -11.67 11.63
C PRO A 109 -12.08 -10.16 11.80
N MET A 110 -11.18 -9.35 11.25
CA MET A 110 -11.27 -7.89 11.26
C MET A 110 -12.12 -7.33 10.10
N GLY A 111 -12.65 -8.20 9.24
CA GLY A 111 -13.45 -7.79 8.08
C GLY A 111 -12.62 -7.38 6.86
N ASN A 112 -11.34 -7.76 6.81
CA ASN A 112 -10.46 -7.42 5.70
C ASN A 112 -10.15 -8.64 4.83
N GLY A 113 -10.09 -8.44 3.52
CA GLY A 113 -9.48 -9.38 2.58
C GLY A 113 -8.14 -8.87 2.07
N THR A 114 -7.50 -9.65 1.20
CA THR A 114 -6.26 -9.29 0.51
C THR A 114 -6.38 -9.57 -0.98
N LEU A 115 -5.70 -8.76 -1.80
CA LEU A 115 -5.55 -9.01 -3.24
C LEU A 115 -4.31 -9.87 -3.54
N ALA A 116 -3.48 -10.11 -2.54
CA ALA A 116 -2.34 -11.01 -2.59
C ALA A 116 -2.72 -12.40 -2.03
N GLU A 117 -1.78 -13.34 -2.02
CA GLU A 117 -1.96 -14.66 -1.41
C GLU A 117 -2.05 -14.57 0.13
N ASP A 118 -1.30 -13.64 0.72
CA ASP A 118 -1.24 -13.37 2.17
C ASP A 118 -1.36 -11.86 2.40
N ASP A 119 -1.80 -11.45 3.59
CA ASP A 119 -1.84 -10.04 3.97
C ASP A 119 -0.43 -9.47 4.17
N ASN A 120 0.56 -10.31 4.50
CA ASN A 120 1.97 -9.96 4.57
C ASN A 120 2.76 -10.87 3.63
N CYS A 121 3.40 -10.30 2.60
CA CYS A 121 4.15 -11.09 1.64
C CYS A 121 5.46 -10.41 1.24
N THR A 122 6.37 -11.20 0.66
CA THR A 122 7.51 -10.66 -0.09
C THR A 122 7.18 -10.82 -1.55
N VAL A 123 6.99 -9.71 -2.27
CA VAL A 123 6.69 -9.76 -3.71
C VAL A 123 7.96 -10.00 -4.52
N ASP A 124 7.84 -10.69 -5.65
CA ASP A 124 8.99 -10.94 -6.52
C ASP A 124 9.43 -9.68 -7.26
N GLU A 125 8.47 -8.84 -7.67
CA GLU A 125 8.68 -7.66 -8.50
C GLU A 125 7.75 -6.51 -8.10
N ILE A 126 8.27 -5.27 -8.18
CA ILE A 126 7.50 -4.03 -8.05
C ILE A 126 7.86 -3.14 -9.22
N GLU A 127 6.85 -2.75 -10.00
CA GLU A 127 7.00 -1.79 -11.09
C GLU A 127 6.26 -0.48 -10.75
N ILE A 128 6.93 0.65 -10.96
CA ILE A 128 6.35 1.99 -10.78
C ILE A 128 6.49 2.75 -12.09
N TRP A 129 5.35 3.14 -12.66
CA TRP A 129 5.29 3.81 -13.94
C TRP A 129 4.86 5.27 -13.76
N LYS A 130 5.66 6.22 -14.27
CA LYS A 130 5.21 7.61 -14.45
C LYS A 130 4.61 7.74 -15.84
N VAL A 131 3.29 7.83 -15.92
CA VAL A 131 2.61 8.10 -17.18
C VAL A 131 2.60 9.63 -17.40
N GLY A 132 3.30 10.10 -18.42
CA GLY A 132 3.22 11.50 -18.84
C GLY A 132 1.86 11.81 -19.48
N LEU A 133 1.36 13.02 -19.30
CA LEU A 133 0.29 13.53 -20.16
C LEU A 133 0.88 13.69 -21.57
N ALA A 134 0.33 12.98 -22.54
CA ALA A 134 0.61 13.19 -23.96
C ALA A 134 0.02 14.53 -24.43
#